data_AF-A0A662GCX7-F1
#
_entry.id   AF-A0A662GCX7-F1
#
_cell.length_a   1.000
_cell.length_b   1.000
_cell.length_c   1.000
_cell.angle_alpha   90.00
_cell.angle_beta   90.00
_cell.angle_gamma   90.00
#
_symmetry.space_group_name_H-M   'P 1'
#
loop_
_entity.id
_entity.type
_entity.pdbx_description
1 polymer ?
#
loop_
_entity_poly.entity_id
_entity_poly.type
_entity_poly.pdbx_seq_one_letter_code
_entity_poly.pdbx_strand_id
1 'polypeptide(L)'
;MEREGLEHVNDELRAMYEEYLTAISSGELDRAMGIGLSMLDKLLKVAKDTVLTRITTPAAREAALSVLSHHERALSFVRGAQEAVGSLPPVYSIGVKEEVLEVLTSSINGLFSFVLGALVVIADIVAAASTREIG
;
A
#
# COMPACT_ATOMS: atom_id res chain seq x y z
N MET A 1 -13.53 12.21 -15.69
CA MET A 1 -13.85 11.85 -14.30
C MET A 1 -12.91 10.78 -13.73
N GLU A 2 -12.62 9.65 -14.39
CA GLU A 2 -11.71 8.62 -13.81
C GLU A 2 -10.22 9.00 -13.76
N ARG A 3 -9.72 9.82 -14.71
CA ARG A 3 -8.31 10.25 -14.74
C ARG A 3 -7.94 11.22 -13.60
N GLU A 4 -8.77 12.23 -13.36
CA GLU A 4 -8.56 13.21 -12.26
C GLU A 4 -8.56 12.53 -10.88
N GLY A 5 -9.36 11.48 -10.70
CA GLY A 5 -9.39 10.71 -9.45
C GLY A 5 -8.10 9.93 -9.17
N LEU A 6 -7.50 9.33 -10.20
CA LEU A 6 -6.23 8.58 -10.05
C LEU A 6 -5.02 9.49 -9.91
N GLU A 7 -5.00 10.62 -10.61
CA GLU A 7 -3.97 11.65 -10.47
C GLU A 7 -3.98 12.23 -9.05
N HIS A 8 -5.17 12.58 -8.53
CA HIS A 8 -5.31 13.06 -7.16
C HIS A 8 -4.84 12.03 -6.12
N VAL A 9 -5.22 10.76 -6.29
CA VAL A 9 -4.77 9.68 -5.40
C VAL A 9 -3.25 9.49 -5.45
N ASN A 10 -2.64 9.60 -6.63
CA ASN A 10 -1.19 9.50 -6.79
C ASN A 10 -0.45 10.64 -6.08
N ASP A 11 -0.92 11.88 -6.24
CA ASP A 11 -0.31 13.04 -5.59
C ASP A 11 -0.44 12.96 -4.07
N GLU A 12 -1.61 12.53 -3.57
CA GLU A 12 -1.83 12.33 -2.14
C GLU A 12 -0.94 11.22 -1.57
N LEU A 13 -0.82 10.07 -2.26
CA LEU A 13 0.06 8.98 -1.83
C LEU A 13 1.54 9.38 -1.85
N ARG A 14 1.96 10.21 -2.82
CA ARG A 14 3.32 10.76 -2.87
C ARG A 14 3.58 11.67 -1.68
N ALA A 15 2.68 12.62 -1.40
CA ALA A 15 2.80 13.52 -0.26
C ALA A 15 2.88 12.73 1.06
N MET A 16 2.00 11.74 1.23
CA MET A 16 2.03 10.87 2.41
C MET A 16 3.33 10.08 2.55
N TYR A 17 3.90 9.59 1.44
CA TYR A 17 5.17 8.87 1.47
C TYR A 17 6.34 9.79 1.85
N GLU A 18 6.37 11.02 1.34
CA GLU A 18 7.37 12.03 1.70
C GLU A 18 7.26 12.43 3.19
N GLU A 19 6.03 12.64 3.69
CA GLU A 19 5.78 12.91 5.10
C GLU A 19 6.18 11.73 5.99
N TYR A 20 5.91 10.50 5.54
CA TYR A 20 6.28 9.28 6.23
C TYR A 20 7.81 9.16 6.38
N LEU A 21 8.55 9.34 5.30
CA LEU A 21 10.01 9.32 5.32
C LEU A 21 10.59 10.43 6.21
N THR A 22 9.99 11.63 6.15
CA THR A 22 10.38 12.74 7.01
C THR A 22 10.22 12.37 8.48
N ALA A 23 9.05 11.85 8.87
CA ALA A 23 8.77 11.43 10.24
C ALA A 23 9.74 10.33 10.73
N ILE A 24 10.07 9.35 9.88
CA ILE A 24 11.10 8.34 10.19
C ILE A 24 12.45 9.00 10.44
N SER A 25 12.91 9.86 9.52
CA SER A 25 14.23 10.48 9.60
C SER A 25 14.39 11.41 10.80
N SER A 26 13.30 12.01 11.27
CA SER A 26 13.25 12.87 12.44
C SER A 26 13.07 12.10 13.77
N GLY A 27 12.92 10.78 13.72
CA GLY A 27 12.68 9.96 14.91
C GLY A 27 11.27 10.12 15.52
N GLU A 28 10.33 10.70 14.77
CA GLU A 28 8.95 10.91 15.19
C GLU A 28 8.13 9.61 15.02
N LEU A 29 8.49 8.57 15.77
CA LEU A 29 8.01 7.20 15.55
C LEU A 29 6.49 7.06 15.56
N ASP A 30 5.81 7.70 16.53
CA ASP A 30 4.33 7.65 16.62
C ASP A 30 3.65 8.28 15.41
N ARG A 31 4.21 9.41 14.93
CA ARG A 31 3.71 10.10 13.74
C ARG A 31 3.96 9.26 12.50
N ALA A 32 5.17 8.70 12.35
CA ALA A 32 5.52 7.81 11.25
C ALA A 32 4.57 6.60 11.19
N MET A 33 4.27 5.98 12.33
CA MET A 33 3.31 4.87 12.41
C MET A 33 1.92 5.29 11.95
N GLY A 34 1.41 6.44 12.40
CA GLY A 34 0.09 6.95 11.99
C GLY A 34 -0.01 7.20 10.47
N ILE A 35 1.02 7.81 9.89
CA ILE A 35 1.08 8.07 8.44
C ILE A 35 1.16 6.74 7.67
N GLY A 36 2.09 5.85 8.07
CA GLY A 36 2.31 4.58 7.38
C GLY A 36 1.08 3.68 7.41
N LEU A 37 0.34 3.63 8.53
CA LEU A 37 -0.89 2.86 8.66
C LEU A 37 -1.98 3.38 7.73
N SER A 38 -2.16 4.71 7.69
CA SER A 38 -3.11 5.36 6.78
C SER A 38 -2.75 5.11 5.31
N MET A 39 -1.45 5.14 5.00
CA MET A 39 -0.93 4.89 3.65
C MET A 39 -1.16 3.45 3.19
N LEU A 40 -0.85 2.47 4.04
CA LEU A 40 -1.05 1.06 3.72
C LEU A 40 -2.54 0.73 3.50
N ASP A 41 -3.43 1.25 4.35
CA ASP A 41 -4.88 1.09 4.20
C ASP A 41 -5.38 1.67 2.87
N LYS A 42 -4.90 2.89 2.53
CA LYS A 42 -5.26 3.56 1.27
C LYS A 42 -4.74 2.82 0.05
N LEU A 43 -3.49 2.35 0.08
CA LEU A 43 -2.92 1.54 -1.00
C LEU A 43 -3.68 0.23 -1.21
N LEU A 44 -4.07 -0.46 -0.13
CA LEU A 44 -4.89 -1.66 -0.21
C LEU A 44 -6.23 -1.39 -0.89
N LYS A 45 -6.88 -0.28 -0.54
CA LYS A 45 -8.13 0.15 -1.20
C LYS A 45 -7.91 0.41 -2.69
N VAL A 46 -6.89 1.19 -3.04
CA VAL A 46 -6.54 1.47 -4.45
C VAL A 46 -6.28 0.18 -5.23
N ALA A 47 -5.51 -0.75 -4.66
CA ALA A 47 -5.20 -2.02 -5.31
C ALA A 47 -6.46 -2.86 -5.56
N LYS A 48 -7.40 -2.92 -4.61
CA LYS A 48 -8.68 -3.60 -4.79
C LYS A 48 -9.53 -2.95 -5.87
N ASP A 49 -9.69 -1.64 -5.80
CA ASP A 49 -10.62 -0.91 -6.67
C ASP A 49 -10.08 -0.78 -8.11
N THR A 50 -8.76 -0.75 -8.27
CA THR A 50 -8.08 -0.42 -9.54
C THR A 50 -7.45 -1.64 -10.22
N VAL A 51 -6.82 -2.52 -9.45
CA VAL A 51 -6.12 -3.69 -10.00
C VAL A 51 -7.06 -4.89 -10.03
N LEU A 52 -7.64 -5.25 -8.88
CA LEU A 52 -8.42 -6.49 -8.76
C LEU A 52 -9.66 -6.51 -9.67
N THR A 53 -10.30 -5.37 -9.89
CA THR A 53 -11.47 -5.21 -10.77
C THR A 53 -11.15 -5.48 -12.24
N ARG A 54 -9.88 -5.37 -12.65
CA ARG A 54 -9.42 -5.54 -14.03
C ARG A 54 -8.83 -6.93 -14.32
N ILE A 55 -8.62 -7.75 -13.29
CA ILE A 55 -8.11 -9.12 -13.45
C ILE A 55 -9.28 -10.07 -13.66
N THR A 56 -9.42 -10.55 -14.90
CA THR A 56 -10.54 -11.42 -15.31
C THR A 56 -10.25 -12.91 -15.19
N THR A 57 -8.97 -13.31 -15.25
CA THR A 57 -8.61 -14.73 -15.16
C THR A 57 -8.61 -15.21 -13.71
N PRO A 58 -9.28 -16.34 -13.38
CA PRO A 58 -9.39 -16.81 -12.00
C PRO A 58 -8.03 -17.00 -11.30
N ALA A 59 -7.06 -17.60 -11.99
CA ALA A 59 -5.74 -17.87 -11.44
C ALA A 59 -4.96 -16.59 -11.11
N ALA A 60 -4.96 -15.58 -11.99
CA ALA A 60 -4.29 -14.32 -11.71
C ALA A 60 -5.02 -13.54 -10.60
N ARG A 61 -6.35 -13.65 -10.54
CA ARG A 61 -7.15 -13.02 -9.49
C ARG A 61 -6.85 -13.63 -8.12
N GLU A 62 -6.72 -14.94 -8.03
CA GLU A 62 -6.32 -15.64 -6.81
C GLU A 62 -4.91 -15.24 -6.35
N ALA A 63 -3.95 -15.17 -7.29
CA ALA A 63 -2.60 -14.70 -6.99
C ALA A 63 -2.60 -13.25 -6.44
N ALA A 64 -3.34 -12.35 -7.09
CA ALA A 64 -3.51 -10.98 -6.62
C ALA A 64 -4.16 -10.91 -5.23
N LEU A 65 -5.22 -11.69 -4.98
CA LEU A 65 -5.84 -11.77 -3.66
C LEU A 65 -4.88 -12.26 -2.57
N SER A 66 -4.01 -13.22 -2.89
CA SER A 66 -2.98 -13.71 -1.95
C SER A 66 -2.01 -12.60 -1.54
N VAL A 67 -1.54 -11.80 -2.51
CA VAL A 67 -0.68 -10.62 -2.27
C VAL A 67 -1.40 -9.59 -1.39
N LEU A 68 -2.65 -9.24 -1.72
CA LEU A 68 -3.42 -8.28 -0.92
C LEU A 68 -3.66 -8.79 0.51
N SER A 69 -4.00 -10.07 0.65
CA SER A 69 -4.24 -10.72 1.95
C SER A 69 -2.98 -10.70 2.84
N HIS A 70 -1.79 -10.81 2.24
CA HIS A 70 -0.53 -10.65 2.97
C HIS A 70 -0.41 -9.25 3.59
N HIS A 71 -0.67 -8.20 2.81
CA HIS A 71 -0.60 -6.82 3.28
C HIS A 71 -1.74 -6.44 4.24
N GLU A 72 -2.93 -7.04 4.11
CA GLU A 72 -4.03 -6.89 5.09
C GLU A 72 -3.68 -7.48 6.46
N ARG A 73 -2.97 -8.62 6.49
CA ARG A 73 -2.46 -9.19 7.73
C ARG A 73 -1.40 -8.29 8.36
N ALA A 74 -0.50 -7.73 7.55
CA ALA A 74 0.47 -6.75 8.03
C ALA A 74 -0.23 -5.52 8.63
N LEU A 75 -1.24 -4.97 7.96
CA LEU A 75 -2.04 -3.86 8.49
C LEU A 75 -2.73 -4.21 9.82
N SER A 76 -3.30 -5.42 9.92
CA SER A 76 -3.95 -5.89 11.15
C SER A 76 -2.96 -6.03 12.30
N PHE A 77 -1.77 -6.58 12.03
CA PHE A 77 -0.68 -6.67 13.00
C PHE A 77 -0.27 -5.29 13.49
N VAL A 78 -0.02 -4.34 12.58
CA VAL A 78 0.41 -2.98 12.91
C VAL A 78 -0.64 -2.25 13.74
N ARG A 79 -1.94 -2.39 13.42
CA ARG A 79 -3.04 -1.85 14.24
C ARG A 79 -3.01 -2.38 15.66
N GLY A 80 -2.93 -3.71 15.82
CA GLY A 80 -2.86 -4.33 17.15
C GLY A 80 -1.61 -3.93 17.93
N ALA A 81 -0.47 -3.83 17.25
CA ALA A 81 0.78 -3.37 17.87
C ALA A 81 0.69 -1.91 18.34
N GLN A 82 0.10 -1.02 17.52
CA GLN A 82 -0.11 0.38 17.89
C GLN A 82 -1.02 0.54 19.11
N GLU A 83 -2.11 -0.24 19.18
CA GLU A 83 -3.01 -0.27 20.35
C GLU A 83 -2.27 -0.75 21.61
N ALA A 84 -1.43 -1.79 21.48
CA ALA A 84 -0.66 -2.32 22.59
C ALA A 84 0.43 -1.33 23.07
N VAL A 85 1.09 -0.62 22.16
CA VAL A 85 2.15 0.36 22.46
C VAL A 85 1.66 1.46 23.39
N GLY A 86 0.40 1.90 23.27
CA GLY A 86 -0.21 2.88 24.17
C GLY A 86 -0.31 2.43 25.63
N SER A 87 -0.20 1.12 25.89
CA SER A 87 -0.27 0.51 27.23
C SER A 87 1.10 0.14 27.81
N LEU A 88 2.18 0.20 27.02
CA LEU A 88 3.52 -0.20 27.43
C LEU A 88 4.27 0.95 28.13
N PRO A 89 5.14 0.64 29.11
CA PRO A 89 6.09 1.62 29.62
C PRO A 89 6.98 2.16 28.47
N PRO A 90 7.30 3.47 28.44
CA PRO A 90 7.99 4.10 27.32
C PRO A 90 9.28 3.40 26.87
N VAL A 91 10.04 2.86 27.82
CA VAL A 91 11.32 2.15 27.58
C VAL A 91 11.14 0.89 26.70
N TYR A 92 10.00 0.22 26.78
CA TYR A 92 9.71 -0.97 25.98
C TYR A 92 8.98 -0.64 24.68
N SER A 93 8.42 0.57 24.57
CA SER A 93 7.64 0.97 23.39
C SER A 93 8.50 1.24 22.15
N ILE A 94 9.76 1.67 22.32
CA ILE A 94 10.62 2.10 21.22
C ILE A 94 10.90 0.94 20.25
N GLY A 95 11.36 -0.21 20.75
CA GLY A 95 11.67 -1.36 19.90
C GLY A 95 10.45 -1.89 19.15
N VAL A 96 9.27 -1.87 19.78
CA VAL A 96 8.01 -2.27 19.12
C VAL A 96 7.64 -1.27 18.02
N LYS A 97 7.82 0.04 18.26
CA LYS A 97 7.56 1.07 17.24
C LYS A 97 8.50 0.92 16.04
N GLU A 98 9.77 0.63 16.28
CA GLU A 98 10.75 0.38 15.21
C GLU A 98 10.36 -0.85 14.37
N GLU A 99 10.03 -1.98 15.01
CA GLU A 99 9.57 -3.20 14.31
C GLU A 99 8.30 -2.93 13.49
N VAL A 100 7.35 -2.19 14.04
CA VAL A 100 6.13 -1.79 13.33
C VAL A 100 6.46 -0.94 12.09
N LEU A 101 7.40 0.00 12.20
CA LEU A 101 7.83 0.83 11.07
C LEU A 101 8.55 0.02 9.99
N GLU A 102 9.31 -1.01 10.35
CA GLU A 102 9.90 -1.94 9.38
C GLU A 102 8.83 -2.70 8.60
N VAL A 103 7.82 -3.24 9.31
CA VAL A 103 6.69 -3.95 8.69
C VAL A 103 5.88 -3.02 7.77
N LEU A 104 5.62 -1.79 8.23
CA LEU A 104 4.95 -0.76 7.43
C LEU A 104 5.74 -0.45 6.17
N THR A 105 7.02 -0.10 6.29
CA THR A 105 7.89 0.25 5.17
C THR A 105 7.95 -0.87 4.14
N SER A 106 8.15 -2.10 4.60
CA SER A 106 8.17 -3.29 3.73
C SER A 106 6.84 -3.49 3.01
N SER A 107 5.72 -3.40 3.73
CA SER A 107 4.39 -3.61 3.16
C SER A 107 3.98 -2.53 2.18
N ILE A 108 4.26 -1.26 2.49
CA ILE A 108 4.00 -0.11 1.62
C ILE A 108 4.77 -0.27 0.31
N ASN A 109 6.08 -0.53 0.38
CA ASN A 109 6.92 -0.66 -0.81
C ASN A 109 6.56 -1.89 -1.66
N GLY A 110 6.26 -3.02 -1.01
CA GLY A 110 5.79 -4.22 -1.67
C GLY A 110 4.47 -3.99 -2.42
N LEU A 111 3.50 -3.35 -1.76
CA LEU A 111 2.19 -3.09 -2.35
C LEU A 111 2.25 -2.05 -3.47
N PHE A 112 3.07 -1.00 -3.33
CA PHE A 112 3.35 -0.07 -4.44
C PHE A 112 3.92 -0.79 -5.66
N SER A 113 4.94 -1.63 -5.44
CA SER A 113 5.58 -2.39 -6.52
C SER A 113 4.59 -3.32 -7.22
N PHE A 114 3.72 -3.98 -6.44
CA PHE A 114 2.64 -4.81 -6.97
C PHE A 114 1.65 -4.00 -7.82
N VAL A 115 1.15 -2.87 -7.31
CA VAL A 115 0.20 -2.02 -8.03
C VAL A 115 0.80 -1.52 -9.34
N LEU A 116 2.03 -0.99 -9.31
CA LEU A 116 2.73 -0.52 -10.50
C LEU A 116 2.92 -1.64 -11.53
N GLY A 117 3.42 -2.80 -11.10
CA GLY A 117 3.61 -3.95 -11.97
C GLY A 117 2.31 -4.42 -12.63
N ALA A 118 1.22 -4.48 -11.86
CA ALA A 118 -0.08 -4.86 -12.39
C ALA A 118 -0.62 -3.83 -13.40
N LEU A 119 -0.47 -2.53 -13.12
CA LEU A 119 -0.90 -1.47 -14.03
C LEU A 119 -0.13 -1.48 -15.36
N VAL A 120 1.18 -1.74 -15.33
CA VAL A 120 1.99 -1.88 -16.55
C VAL A 120 1.49 -3.04 -17.41
N VAL A 121 1.23 -4.20 -16.80
CA VAL A 121 0.70 -5.37 -17.52
C VAL A 121 -0.69 -5.07 -18.10
N ILE A 122 -1.56 -4.41 -17.34
CA ILE A 122 -2.90 -4.02 -17.83
C ILE A 122 -2.79 -3.06 -19.01
N ALA A 123 -1.91 -2.05 -18.93
CA ALA A 123 -1.70 -1.09 -20.01
C ALA A 123 -1.20 -1.78 -21.30
N ASP A 124 -0.28 -2.73 -21.18
CA ASP A 124 0.25 -3.50 -22.31
C ASP A 124 -0.86 -4.33 -23.00
N ILE A 125 -1.70 -5.02 -22.21
CA ILE A 125 -2.84 -5.78 -22.73
C ILE A 125 -3.83 -4.88 -23.46
N VAL A 126 -4.14 -3.71 -22.91
CA VAL A 126 -5.07 -2.74 -23.52
C VAL A 126 -4.50 -2.20 -24.84
N ALA A 127 -3.21 -1.86 -24.88
CA ALA A 127 -2.54 -1.39 -26.09
C ALA A 127 -2.57 -2.48 -27.18
N ALA A 128 -2.27 -3.74 -26.82
CA ALA A 128 -2.33 -4.87 -27.74
C ALA A 128 -3.74 -5.13 -28.29
N ALA A 129 -4.78 -4.99 -27.46
CA ALA A 129 -6.17 -5.13 -27.89
C ALA A 129 -6.59 -4.04 -28.89
N SER A 130 -6.24 -2.77 -28.62
CA SER A 130 -6.56 -1.64 -29.51
C SER A 130 -5.92 -1.75 -30.89
N THR A 131 -4.76 -2.41 -30.99
CA THR A 131 -4.07 -2.62 -32.27
C THR A 131 -4.75 -3.70 -33.14
N ARG A 132 -5.48 -4.64 -32.52
CA ARG A 132 -6.20 -5.72 -33.23
C ARG A 132 -7.54 -5.29 -33.83
N GLU A 133 -8.14 -4.20 -33.37
CA GLU A 133 -9.42 -3.71 -33.92
C GLU A 133 -9.26 -2.88 -35.20
N ILE A 134 -8.02 -2.55 -35.59
CA ILE A 134 -7.69 -1.70 -36.76
C ILE A 134 -7.05 -2.54 -37.91
N GLY A 135 -6.86 -3.84 -37.71
CA GLY A 135 -6.33 -4.78 -38.71
C GLY A 135 -7.36 -5.83 -39.11
#